data_AF-A0A956EZ74-F1
#
_entry.id   AF-A0A956EZ74-F1
#
_cell.length_a   1.000
_cell.length_b   1.000
_cell.length_c   1.000
_cell.angle_alpha   90.00
_cell.angle_beta   90.00
_cell.angle_gamma   90.00
#
_symmetry.space_group_name_H-M   'P 1'
#
loop_
_entity.id
_entity.type
_entity.pdbx_description
1 polymer ?
#
loop_
_entity_poly.entity_id
_entity_poly.type
_entity_poly.pdbx_seq_one_letter_code
_entity_poly.pdbx_strand_id
1 'polypeptide(L)'
;QRAEDAVDACAGLPVGDQRHLTSEAASAKKRQEIGEIPVPPKYTSGDFRSQTFWRLRGKLDVPKERFVLFPGAERDTDPTPVVGWAGWDHLQRAKALAAYYVDMRDTEGWSGERLTPLLAGLLELLPWLKQWHDDPDPTFGVGMGQYFEDFLSEELRRHGLTREDLRSWRPPTRSRGGRRKRSS
;
A
#
# COMPACT_ATOMS: atom_id res chain seq x y z
N GLN A 1 -2.48 -5.72 16.61
CA GLN A 1 -1.98 -4.44 17.16
C GLN A 1 -0.56 -4.66 17.68
N ARG A 2 0.43 -3.81 17.35
CA ARG A 2 1.77 -3.93 17.97
C ARG A 2 1.66 -3.49 19.44
N ALA A 3 2.38 -4.14 20.34
CA ALA A 3 2.34 -3.82 21.77
C ALA A 3 2.69 -2.33 22.04
N GLU A 4 3.60 -1.76 21.23
CA GLU A 4 3.98 -0.35 21.27
C GLU A 4 2.79 0.60 21.03
N ASP A 5 1.89 0.27 20.11
CA ASP A 5 0.75 1.12 19.73
C ASP A 5 -0.25 1.25 20.88
N ALA A 6 -0.41 0.19 21.69
CA ALA A 6 -1.27 0.21 22.87
C ALA A 6 -0.69 1.11 23.97
N VAL A 7 0.64 1.12 24.12
CA VAL A 7 1.33 2.00 25.07
C VAL A 7 1.29 3.46 24.60
N ASP A 8 1.38 3.72 23.29
CA ASP A 8 1.22 5.07 22.72
C ASP A 8 -0.22 5.59 22.86
N ALA A 9 -1.21 4.72 22.68
CA ALA A 9 -2.61 5.08 22.90
C ALA A 9 -2.85 5.56 24.33
N CYS A 10 -2.21 4.94 25.34
CA CYS A 10 -2.25 5.37 26.72
C CYS A 10 -1.59 6.76 26.94
N ALA A 11 -0.55 7.09 26.17
CA ALA A 11 0.10 8.41 26.25
C ALA A 11 -0.75 9.53 25.64
N GLY A 12 -1.64 9.20 24.69
CA GLY A 12 -2.56 10.14 24.06
C GLY A 12 -3.86 10.43 24.84
N LEU A 13 -4.10 9.75 25.97
CA LEU A 13 -5.32 9.94 26.77
C LEU A 13 -5.30 11.28 27.55
N PRO A 14 -6.47 11.83 27.92
CA PRO A 14 -6.55 13.00 28.80
C PRO A 14 -5.87 12.75 30.15
N VAL A 15 -5.25 13.77 30.74
CA VAL A 15 -4.47 13.69 32.00
C VAL A 15 -5.26 13.13 33.20
N GLY A 16 -6.60 13.14 33.14
CA GLY A 16 -7.48 12.56 34.16
C GLY A 16 -7.93 11.11 33.94
N ASP A 17 -7.54 10.46 32.83
CA ASP A 17 -7.85 9.03 32.59
C ASP A 17 -6.90 8.15 33.43
N GLN A 18 -7.43 7.11 34.08
CA GLN A 18 -6.65 6.17 34.87
C GLN A 18 -5.56 5.44 34.08
N ARG A 19 -5.69 5.38 32.75
CA ARG A 19 -4.72 4.76 31.83
C ARG A 19 -3.76 5.76 31.21
N HIS A 20 -3.86 7.05 31.54
CA HIS A 20 -2.95 8.07 31.02
C HIS A 20 -1.51 7.79 31.48
N LEU A 21 -0.59 7.72 30.53
CA LEU A 21 0.84 7.61 30.79
C LEU A 21 1.54 8.90 30.35
N THR A 22 2.44 9.41 31.18
CA THR A 22 3.37 10.45 30.73
C THR A 22 4.30 9.89 29.65
N SER A 23 4.85 10.76 28.79
CA SER A 23 5.77 10.33 27.72
C SER A 23 6.96 9.52 28.22
N GLU A 24 7.48 9.85 29.40
CA GLU A 24 8.55 9.12 30.08
C GLU A 24 8.09 7.74 30.57
N ALA A 25 6.91 7.66 31.19
CA ALA A 25 6.34 6.39 31.66
C ALA A 25 5.98 5.46 30.49
N ALA A 26 5.48 6.00 29.38
CA ALA A 26 5.22 5.25 28.15
C ALA A 26 6.52 4.71 27.53
N SER A 27 7.58 5.52 27.49
CA SER A 27 8.90 5.10 27.00
C SER A 27 9.54 4.02 27.88
N ALA A 28 9.41 4.14 29.21
CA ALA A 28 9.88 3.13 30.16
C ALA A 28 9.11 1.81 30.02
N LYS A 29 7.78 1.89 29.89
CA LYS A 29 6.91 0.72 29.70
C LYS A 29 7.22 0.00 28.38
N LYS A 30 7.44 0.75 27.29
CA LYS A 30 7.90 0.17 26.02
C LYS A 30 9.22 -0.57 26.17
N ARG A 31 10.20 0.02 26.86
CA ARG A 31 11.51 -0.60 27.08
C ARG A 31 11.42 -1.88 27.92
N GLN A 32 10.50 -1.94 28.89
CA GLN A 32 10.28 -3.11 29.73
C GLN A 32 9.54 -4.24 28.99
N GLU A 33 8.51 -3.91 28.21
CA GLU A 33 7.66 -4.91 27.55
C GLU A 33 8.22 -5.41 26.21
N ILE A 34 8.93 -4.55 25.46
CA ILE A 34 9.39 -4.86 24.09
C ILE A 34 10.92 -5.02 24.00
N GLY A 35 11.67 -4.50 24.97
CA GLY A 35 13.13 -4.52 24.96
C GLY A 35 13.75 -3.45 24.05
N GLU A 36 15.04 -3.60 23.75
CA GLU A 36 15.77 -2.67 22.88
C GLU A 36 15.60 -3.08 21.41
N ILE A 37 14.90 -2.23 20.63
CA ILE A 37 14.68 -2.46 19.21
C ILE A 37 15.94 -2.02 18.44
N PRO A 38 16.66 -2.92 17.76
CA PRO A 38 17.84 -2.53 17.00
C PRO A 38 17.45 -1.59 15.87
N VAL A 39 18.16 -0.47 15.75
CA VAL A 39 17.93 0.48 14.66
C VAL A 39 18.27 -0.21 13.33
N PRO A 40 17.36 -0.22 12.34
CA PRO A 40 17.66 -0.80 11.04
C PRO A 40 18.93 -0.19 10.41
N PRO A 41 19.76 -1.00 9.73
CA PRO A 41 20.93 -0.47 9.04
C PRO A 41 20.51 0.53 7.96
N LYS A 42 21.34 1.55 7.74
CA LYS A 42 21.11 2.57 6.72
C LYS A 42 21.30 1.97 5.32
N TYR A 43 20.46 2.37 4.37
CA TYR A 43 20.63 2.01 2.98
C TYR A 43 21.87 2.65 2.37
N THR A 44 22.43 1.98 1.38
CA THR A 44 23.56 2.40 0.55
C THR A 44 23.13 2.48 -0.91
N SER A 45 23.97 3.06 -1.78
CA SER A 45 23.65 3.12 -3.22
C SER A 45 23.53 1.74 -3.87
N GLY A 46 24.18 0.71 -3.32
CA GLY A 46 24.12 -0.66 -3.83
C GLY A 46 22.75 -1.33 -3.65
N ASP A 47 21.95 -0.84 -2.70
CA ASP A 47 20.60 -1.36 -2.42
C ASP A 47 19.56 -0.89 -3.45
N PHE A 48 19.90 0.09 -4.30
CA PHE A 48 18.99 0.69 -5.27
C PHE A 48 19.28 0.24 -6.69
N ARG A 49 18.21 -0.02 -7.45
CA ARG A 49 18.27 -0.37 -8.88
C ARG A 49 18.85 0.75 -9.78
N SER A 50 18.92 1.98 -9.29
CA SER A 50 19.39 3.14 -10.05
C SER A 50 19.95 4.22 -9.12
N GLN A 51 21.03 4.87 -9.56
CA GLN A 51 21.62 6.01 -8.86
C GLN A 51 20.61 7.17 -8.69
N THR A 52 19.66 7.31 -9.61
CA THR A 52 18.58 8.30 -9.50
C THR A 52 17.68 7.98 -8.30
N PHE A 53 17.33 6.70 -8.08
CA PHE A 53 16.51 6.30 -6.93
C PHE A 53 17.24 6.56 -5.62
N TRP A 54 18.53 6.21 -5.55
CA TRP A 54 19.37 6.55 -4.39
C TRP A 54 19.40 8.06 -4.10
N ARG A 55 19.59 8.90 -5.13
CA ARG A 55 19.60 10.36 -4.97
C ARG A 55 18.28 10.92 -4.46
N LEU A 56 17.15 10.31 -4.86
CA LEU A 56 15.82 10.75 -4.45
C LEU A 56 15.44 10.24 -3.05
N ARG A 57 15.89 9.05 -2.64
CA ARG A 57 15.45 8.40 -1.40
C ARG A 57 16.44 8.45 -0.24
N GLY A 58 17.74 8.47 -0.55
CA GLY A 58 18.83 8.60 0.43
C GLY A 58 18.94 7.44 1.41
N LYS A 59 19.71 7.67 2.48
CA LYS A 59 20.11 6.67 3.48
C LYS A 59 18.97 6.04 4.29
N LEU A 60 17.79 6.67 4.29
CA LEU A 60 16.61 6.24 5.04
C LEU A 60 15.52 5.67 4.12
N ASP A 61 15.77 5.56 2.81
CA ASP A 61 14.77 5.17 1.81
C ASP A 61 13.48 6.00 1.85
N VAL A 62 13.58 7.30 2.14
CA VAL A 62 12.41 8.19 2.29
C VAL A 62 12.11 8.88 0.95
N PRO A 63 10.94 8.65 0.32
CA PRO A 63 10.60 9.29 -0.97
C PRO A 63 10.44 10.81 -0.83
N LYS A 64 11.08 11.58 -1.72
CA LYS A 64 10.86 13.04 -1.85
C LYS A 64 9.59 13.40 -2.62
N GLU A 65 9.16 12.55 -3.56
CA GLU A 65 7.95 12.72 -4.36
C GLU A 65 6.97 11.57 -4.08
N ARG A 66 5.67 11.87 -4.14
CA ARG A 66 4.60 11.14 -3.45
C ARG A 66 3.54 10.62 -4.41
N PHE A 67 3.94 9.94 -5.48
CA PHE A 67 2.97 9.26 -6.35
C PHE A 67 3.18 7.75 -6.33
N VAL A 68 2.07 7.02 -6.32
CA VAL A 68 2.06 5.56 -6.50
C VAL A 68 1.78 5.31 -7.97
N LEU A 69 2.75 4.77 -8.70
CA LEU A 69 2.54 4.36 -10.09
C LEU A 69 1.87 2.99 -10.12
N PHE A 70 0.88 2.81 -11.00
CA PHE A 70 0.29 1.53 -11.34
C PHE A 70 0.68 1.16 -12.78
N PRO A 71 1.81 0.46 -13.00
CA PRO A 71 2.30 0.16 -14.34
C PRO A 71 1.35 -0.79 -15.07
N GLY A 72 1.05 -0.51 -16.33
CA GLY A 72 0.14 -1.34 -17.13
C GLY A 72 -1.34 -1.08 -16.86
N ALA A 73 -1.63 -0.09 -16.01
CA ALA A 73 -2.99 0.37 -15.75
C ALA A 73 -3.36 1.57 -16.64
N GLU A 74 -2.63 1.88 -17.70
CA GLU A 74 -3.02 2.93 -18.65
C GLU A 74 -4.21 2.49 -19.51
N ARG A 75 -5.09 3.42 -19.92
CA ARG A 75 -6.23 3.13 -20.80
C ARG A 75 -5.76 3.01 -22.25
N ASP A 76 -6.52 2.29 -23.08
CA ASP A 76 -6.18 2.17 -24.50
C ASP A 76 -6.41 3.47 -25.26
N THR A 77 -7.38 4.28 -24.81
CA THR A 77 -7.70 5.60 -25.36
C THR A 77 -6.84 6.73 -24.78
N ASP A 78 -6.20 6.51 -23.63
CA ASP A 78 -5.31 7.46 -22.97
C ASP A 78 -4.08 6.73 -22.38
N PRO A 79 -2.90 6.84 -23.04
CA PRO A 79 -1.68 6.18 -22.60
C PRO A 79 -0.99 6.90 -21.42
N THR A 80 -1.64 7.88 -20.79
CA THR A 80 -1.09 8.58 -19.63
C THR A 80 -0.94 7.62 -18.45
N PRO A 81 0.22 7.62 -17.75
CA PRO A 81 0.42 6.78 -16.58
C PRO A 81 -0.63 7.00 -15.50
N VAL A 82 -1.22 5.91 -15.00
CA VAL A 82 -2.14 5.97 -13.86
C VAL A 82 -1.33 6.07 -12.57
N VAL A 83 -1.57 7.16 -11.85
CA VAL A 83 -0.89 7.47 -10.59
C VAL A 83 -1.90 7.74 -9.48
N GLY A 84 -1.63 7.18 -8.31
CA GLY A 84 -2.31 7.52 -7.06
C GLY A 84 -1.55 8.60 -6.31
N TRP A 85 -2.26 9.45 -5.58
CA TRP A 85 -1.64 10.43 -4.68
C TRP A 85 -1.18 9.74 -3.40
N ALA A 86 0.11 9.80 -3.08
CA ALA A 86 0.67 9.17 -1.86
C ALA A 86 0.48 10.01 -0.59
N GLY A 87 -0.40 11.02 -0.62
CA GLY A 87 -0.97 11.62 0.58
C GLY A 87 -2.19 10.87 1.11
N TRP A 88 -2.74 9.92 0.33
CA TRP A 88 -3.84 9.08 0.78
C TRP A 88 -3.44 8.16 1.93
N ASP A 89 -4.35 7.98 2.88
CA ASP A 89 -4.29 6.85 3.80
C ASP A 89 -4.59 5.52 3.07
N HIS A 90 -4.45 4.39 3.77
CA HIS A 90 -4.64 3.08 3.16
C HIS A 90 -6.08 2.87 2.67
N LEU A 91 -7.06 3.39 3.41
CA LEU A 91 -8.48 3.27 3.07
C LEU A 91 -8.84 4.08 1.83
N GLN A 92 -8.40 5.33 1.76
CA GLN A 92 -8.55 6.20 0.60
C GLN A 92 -7.91 5.58 -0.65
N ARG A 93 -6.70 5.03 -0.50
CA ARG A 93 -6.01 4.34 -1.60
C ARG A 93 -6.76 3.08 -2.05
N ALA A 94 -7.30 2.29 -1.12
CA ALA A 94 -8.09 1.10 -1.45
C ALA A 94 -9.41 1.46 -2.15
N LYS A 95 -10.14 2.47 -1.66
CA LYS A 95 -11.36 2.99 -2.29
C LYS A 95 -11.09 3.48 -3.72
N ALA A 96 -10.04 4.28 -3.91
CA ALA A 96 -9.66 4.79 -5.23
C ALA A 96 -9.28 3.64 -6.20
N LEU A 97 -8.48 2.68 -5.73
CA LEU A 97 -8.03 1.56 -6.55
C LEU A 97 -9.17 0.61 -6.92
N ALA A 98 -10.09 0.32 -5.98
CA ALA A 98 -11.26 -0.51 -6.24
C ALA A 98 -12.24 0.17 -7.20
N ALA A 99 -12.49 1.48 -7.02
CA ALA A 99 -13.32 2.23 -7.96
C ALA A 99 -12.73 2.23 -9.37
N TYR A 100 -11.42 2.44 -9.48
CA TYR A 100 -10.71 2.37 -10.76
C TYR A 100 -10.77 0.97 -11.38
N TYR A 101 -10.56 -0.09 -10.59
CA TYR A 101 -10.71 -1.47 -11.02
C TYR A 101 -12.11 -1.78 -11.58
N VAL A 102 -13.16 -1.34 -10.87
CA VAL A 102 -14.55 -1.56 -11.30
C VAL A 102 -14.81 -0.87 -12.63
N ASP A 103 -14.34 0.37 -12.81
CA ASP A 103 -14.48 1.08 -14.08
C ASP A 103 -13.72 0.38 -15.22
N MET A 104 -12.50 -0.12 -14.97
CA MET A 104 -11.73 -0.86 -15.98
C MET A 104 -12.41 -2.16 -16.38
N ARG A 105 -13.07 -2.82 -15.43
CA ARG A 105 -13.78 -4.07 -15.66
C ARG A 105 -15.11 -3.85 -16.39
N ASP A 106 -15.93 -2.93 -15.91
CA ASP A 106 -17.32 -2.79 -16.34
C ASP A 106 -17.48 -1.84 -17.54
N THR A 107 -16.65 -0.79 -17.63
CA THR A 107 -16.71 0.20 -18.71
C THR A 107 -15.72 -0.13 -19.83
N GLU A 108 -14.47 -0.43 -19.50
CA GLU A 108 -13.42 -0.70 -20.49
C GLU A 108 -13.32 -2.18 -20.89
N GLY A 109 -14.01 -3.08 -20.19
CA GLY A 109 -14.07 -4.51 -20.52
C GLY A 109 -12.72 -5.22 -20.42
N TRP A 110 -11.84 -4.80 -19.51
CA TRP A 110 -10.50 -5.39 -19.36
C TRP A 110 -10.54 -6.87 -18.98
N SER A 111 -9.57 -7.63 -19.50
CA SER A 111 -9.38 -9.03 -19.12
C SER A 111 -8.89 -9.16 -17.67
N GLY A 112 -9.15 -10.33 -17.05
CA GLY A 112 -8.66 -10.65 -15.71
C GLY A 112 -7.13 -10.53 -15.58
N GLU A 113 -6.38 -10.92 -16.61
CA GLU A 113 -4.91 -10.76 -16.64
C GLU A 113 -4.48 -9.29 -16.53
N ARG A 114 -5.15 -8.39 -17.26
CA ARG A 114 -4.85 -6.95 -17.22
C ARG A 114 -5.28 -6.32 -15.90
N LEU A 115 -6.36 -6.82 -15.30
CA LEU A 115 -6.86 -6.36 -14.01
C LEU A 115 -6.07 -6.89 -12.80
N THR A 116 -5.34 -8.01 -12.97
CA THR A 116 -4.52 -8.66 -11.94
C THR A 116 -3.62 -7.70 -11.14
N PRO A 117 -2.83 -6.79 -11.75
CA PRO A 117 -2.01 -5.83 -11.00
C PRO A 117 -2.80 -4.94 -10.03
N LEU A 118 -4.05 -4.58 -10.38
CA LEU A 118 -4.89 -3.74 -9.51
C LEU A 118 -5.36 -4.54 -8.28
N LEU A 119 -5.74 -5.80 -8.48
CA LEU A 119 -6.11 -6.72 -7.39
C LEU A 119 -4.90 -7.04 -6.50
N ALA A 120 -3.71 -7.20 -7.08
CA ALA A 120 -2.47 -7.35 -6.31
C ALA A 120 -2.20 -6.11 -5.44
N GLY A 121 -2.42 -4.91 -5.98
CA GLY A 121 -2.33 -3.66 -5.21
C GLY A 121 -3.33 -3.58 -4.06
N LEU A 122 -4.55 -4.11 -4.23
CA LEU A 122 -5.53 -4.22 -3.13
C LEU A 122 -5.09 -5.22 -2.07
N LEU A 123 -4.56 -6.39 -2.48
CA LEU A 123 -4.02 -7.39 -1.55
C LEU A 123 -2.92 -6.83 -0.66
N GLU A 124 -2.03 -5.98 -1.20
CA GLU A 124 -0.97 -5.31 -0.44
C GLU A 124 -1.51 -4.33 0.62
N LEU A 125 -2.70 -3.78 0.40
CA LEU A 125 -3.33 -2.84 1.34
C LEU A 125 -4.09 -3.54 2.46
N LEU A 126 -4.60 -4.77 2.24
CA LEU A 126 -5.44 -5.48 3.21
C LEU A 126 -4.89 -5.57 4.63
N PRO A 127 -3.60 -5.89 4.88
CA PRO A 127 -3.08 -5.96 6.24
C PRO A 127 -3.22 -4.62 6.99
N TRP A 128 -3.01 -3.51 6.29
CA TRP A 128 -3.10 -2.16 6.85
C TRP A 128 -4.55 -1.73 7.08
N LEU A 129 -5.46 -2.13 6.19
CA LEU A 129 -6.89 -1.89 6.38
C LEU A 129 -7.40 -2.61 7.62
N LYS A 130 -7.08 -3.90 7.77
CA LYS A 130 -7.44 -4.69 8.96
C LYS A 130 -6.81 -4.16 10.24
N GLN A 131 -5.61 -3.58 10.15
CA GLN A 131 -4.90 -3.09 11.33
C GLN A 131 -5.38 -1.70 11.78
N TRP A 132 -5.67 -0.79 10.84
CA TRP A 132 -5.86 0.63 11.13
C TRP A 132 -7.18 1.23 10.65
N HIS A 133 -7.97 0.49 9.88
CA HIS A 133 -9.19 0.99 9.26
C HIS A 133 -10.36 -0.03 9.36
N ASP A 134 -10.37 -0.87 10.38
CA ASP A 134 -11.37 -1.95 10.51
C ASP A 134 -12.50 -1.64 11.51
N ASP A 135 -12.56 -0.41 12.00
CA ASP A 135 -13.74 0.07 12.72
C ASP A 135 -14.96 0.04 11.78
N PRO A 136 -16.15 -0.32 12.28
CA PRO A 136 -17.36 -0.37 11.45
C PRO A 136 -17.62 0.95 10.73
N ASP A 137 -17.67 0.90 9.40
CA ASP A 137 -17.97 2.09 8.60
C ASP A 137 -19.45 2.47 8.78
N PRO A 138 -19.79 3.75 8.99
CA PRO A 138 -21.18 4.18 9.19
C PRO A 138 -22.13 3.87 8.03
N THR A 139 -21.60 3.71 6.82
CA THR A 139 -22.37 3.43 5.60
C THR A 139 -22.62 1.94 5.43
N PHE A 140 -21.59 1.12 5.67
CA PHE A 140 -21.63 -0.32 5.35
C PHE A 140 -21.88 -1.20 6.57
N GLY A 141 -21.72 -0.67 7.79
CA GLY A 141 -21.93 -1.40 9.04
C GLY A 141 -20.86 -2.48 9.32
N VAL A 142 -19.82 -2.57 8.49
CA VAL A 142 -18.73 -3.54 8.59
C VAL A 142 -17.37 -2.82 8.57
N GLY A 143 -16.36 -3.44 9.16
CA GLY A 143 -14.98 -2.96 9.08
C GLY A 143 -14.48 -2.93 7.64
N MET A 144 -13.73 -1.89 7.25
CA MET A 144 -13.29 -1.76 5.86
C MET A 144 -12.22 -2.80 5.48
N GLY A 145 -11.47 -3.33 6.44
CA GLY A 145 -10.56 -4.44 6.21
C GLY A 145 -11.30 -5.70 5.78
N GLN A 146 -12.38 -6.05 6.48
CA GLN A 146 -13.26 -7.17 6.10
C GLN A 146 -13.95 -6.92 4.76
N TYR A 147 -14.51 -5.73 4.55
CA TYR A 147 -15.19 -5.36 3.30
C TYR A 147 -14.30 -5.57 2.06
N PHE A 148 -13.06 -5.06 2.10
CA PHE A 148 -12.14 -5.20 0.98
C PHE A 148 -11.60 -6.63 0.83
N GLU A 149 -11.55 -7.42 1.90
CA GLU A 149 -11.20 -8.85 1.80
C GLU A 149 -12.29 -9.66 1.08
N ASP A 150 -13.55 -9.39 1.38
CA ASP A 150 -14.69 -10.03 0.72
C ASP A 150 -14.76 -9.61 -0.76
N PHE A 151 -14.59 -8.31 -1.03
CA PHE A 151 -14.46 -7.79 -2.39
C PHE A 151 -13.34 -8.50 -3.17
N LEU A 152 -12.13 -8.58 -2.60
CA LEU A 152 -11.01 -9.24 -3.25
C LEU A 152 -11.29 -10.73 -3.51
N SER A 153 -11.89 -11.42 -2.54
CA SER A 153 -12.20 -12.85 -2.65
C SER A 153 -13.19 -13.13 -3.78
N GLU A 154 -14.21 -12.27 -3.93
CA GLU A 154 -15.20 -12.38 -5.00
C GLU A 154 -14.58 -12.11 -6.38
N GLU A 155 -13.74 -11.07 -6.51
CA GLU A 155 -13.08 -10.76 -7.78
C GLU A 155 -12.06 -11.84 -8.19
N LEU A 156 -11.33 -12.41 -7.22
CA LEU A 156 -10.45 -13.55 -7.49
C LEU A 156 -11.22 -14.75 -8.01
N ARG A 157 -12.36 -15.08 -7.38
CA ARG A 157 -13.24 -16.16 -7.83
C ARG A 157 -13.77 -15.90 -9.24
N ARG A 158 -14.17 -14.66 -9.54
CA ARG A 158 -14.67 -14.25 -10.86
C ARG A 158 -13.66 -14.49 -11.97
N HIS A 159 -12.39 -14.21 -11.71
CA HIS A 159 -11.31 -14.35 -12.70
C HIS A 159 -10.58 -15.70 -12.64
N GLY A 160 -10.98 -16.61 -11.75
CA GLY A 160 -10.31 -17.89 -11.55
C GLY A 160 -8.88 -17.74 -11.01
N LEU A 161 -8.61 -16.67 -10.27
CA LEU A 161 -7.31 -16.35 -9.69
C LEU A 161 -7.27 -16.75 -8.21
N THR A 162 -6.05 -16.95 -7.70
CA THR A 162 -5.77 -17.18 -6.29
C THR A 162 -4.99 -16.00 -5.69
N ARG A 163 -4.97 -15.93 -4.35
CA ARG A 163 -4.10 -14.97 -3.64
C ARG A 163 -2.62 -15.21 -3.95
N GLU A 164 -2.24 -16.44 -4.27
CA GLU A 164 -0.85 -16.76 -4.62
C GLU A 164 -0.47 -16.24 -6.02
N ASP A 165 -1.41 -16.26 -6.96
CA ASP A 165 -1.21 -15.64 -8.28
C ASP A 165 -0.93 -14.13 -8.13
N LEU A 166 -1.66 -13.45 -7.23
CA LEU A 166 -1.41 -12.04 -6.94
C LEU A 166 -0.03 -11.80 -6.31
N ARG A 167 0.40 -12.65 -5.37
CA ARG A 167 1.70 -12.53 -4.69
C ARG A 167 2.88 -12.84 -5.61
N SER A 168 2.69 -13.76 -6.53
CA SER A 168 3.68 -14.17 -7.52
C SER A 168 3.73 -13.22 -8.72
N TRP A 169 2.68 -12.42 -8.94
CA TRP A 169 2.63 -11.46 -10.04
C TRP A 169 3.82 -10.50 -10.02
N ARG A 170 4.44 -10.32 -11.18
CA ARG A 170 5.51 -9.34 -11.40
C ARG A 170 5.20 -8.56 -12.66
N PRO A 171 5.49 -7.25 -12.69
CA PRO A 171 5.33 -6.47 -13.90
C PRO A 171 6.21 -7.05 -15.02
N PRO A 172 5.72 -7.13 -16.26
CA PRO A 172 6.50 -7.64 -17.37
C PRO A 172 7.77 -6.80 -17.54
N THR A 173 8.89 -7.48 -17.75
CA THR A 173 10.17 -6.80 -17.99
C THR A 173 10.04 -5.96 -19.26
N ARG A 174 10.09 -4.62 -19.13
CA ARG A 174 10.22 -3.73 -20.28
C ARG A 174 11.47 -4.16 -21.05
N SER A 175 11.30 -4.76 -22.22
CA SER A 175 12.41 -4.92 -23.14
C SER A 175 12.93 -3.52 -23.45
N ARG A 176 14.24 -3.30 -23.32
CA ARG A 176 14.86 -2.03 -23.73
C ARG A 176 14.72 -1.95 -25.25
N GLY A 177 13.58 -1.43 -25.71
CA GLY A 177 13.30 -1.20 -27.12
C GLY A 177 14.45 -0.42 -27.73
N GLY A 178 15.06 -1.01 -28.77
CA GLY A 178 16.22 -0.45 -29.45
C GLY A 178 15.98 1.00 -29.84
N ARG A 179 16.99 1.83 -29.60
CA ARG A 179 17.10 3.21 -30.08
C ARG A 179 16.61 3.28 -31.52
N ARG A 180 15.39 3.78 -31.73
CA ARG A 180 14.82 4.04 -33.05
C ARG A 180 15.76 5.04 -33.71
N LYS A 181 16.58 4.58 -34.67
CA LYS A 181 17.43 5.46 -35.47
C LYS A 181 16.50 6.49 -36.12
N ARG A 182 16.68 7.77 -35.77
CA ARG A 182 16.11 8.86 -36.56
C ARG A 182 16.78 8.78 -37.92
N SER A 183 16.05 8.36 -38.94
CA SER A 183 16.42 8.61 -40.32
C SER A 183 16.26 10.10 -40.58
N SER A 184 17.39 10.76 -40.86
CA SER A 184 17.46 12.05 -41.54
C SER A 184 18.14 11.82 -42.87
#